data_AF-A0A969YCB4-F1
#
_entry.id   AF-A0A969YCB4-F1
#
_cell.length_a   1.000
_cell.length_b   1.000
_cell.length_c   1.000
_cell.angle_alpha   90.00
_cell.angle_beta   90.00
_cell.angle_gamma   90.00
#
_symmetry.space_group_name_H-M   'P 1'
#
loop_
_entity.id
_entity.type
_entity.pdbx_description
1 polymer ?
#
loop_
_entity_poly.entity_id
_entity_poly.type
_entity_poly.pdbx_seq_one_letter_code
_entity_poly.pdbx_strand_id
1 'polypeptide(L)'
;MRLKVLASLLVVSLAINAFLTWERLRSNPPQTVLRRELAPIRTLATNILRPIRTNIIVRPQFLTWRDIESDDYATYVQNLRAIGCPEQTIRDIIVADVNELFARRKATELFNPAHEWWRSQPDPDRIAKAAAQRHALETERRALLTRLLGPGWELSGNLLTEYPDSPTTLDGPLLGDLPLETKHAVRQIELDAKNREQAYLQEAIEQGVPPDPAKLAQLRKETRDELARVLSPQQLEEYLLRYSDTAEKLRGALKDFDPSPDEFRQLFRAADAIDQELISIANSTDPASLRRRQELEALRETKIAETLGPDRYRLYKLNQDPLFQRAKETALRIGAPPEAVVTLYNIDRETELERRRILADNTLTPDEQALHLTEADKERLNSIRKVLGEEAFRKLQTEGPP
;
A
#
# COMPACT_ATOMS: atom_id res chain seq x y z
N MET A 1 6.81 16.88 -56.42
CA MET A 1 7.20 15.45 -56.26
C MET A 1 6.44 14.73 -55.15
N ARG A 2 6.05 15.38 -54.03
CA ARG A 2 5.44 14.73 -52.85
C ARG A 2 3.98 14.23 -53.03
N LEU A 3 3.17 14.88 -53.88
CA LEU A 3 1.75 14.50 -54.06
C LEU A 3 1.57 13.19 -54.84
N LYS A 4 2.44 12.91 -55.82
CA LYS A 4 2.41 11.66 -56.61
C LYS A 4 2.80 10.45 -55.76
N VAL A 5 3.72 10.63 -54.80
CA VAL A 5 4.17 9.57 -53.88
C VAL A 5 3.06 9.21 -52.87
N LEU A 6 2.34 10.21 -52.35
CA LEU A 6 1.19 9.96 -51.48
C LEU A 6 0.03 9.25 -52.21
N ALA A 7 -0.25 9.65 -53.46
CA ALA A 7 -1.25 8.98 -54.27
C ALA A 7 -0.88 7.52 -54.56
N SER A 8 0.40 7.23 -54.85
CA SER A 8 0.86 5.85 -55.05
C SER A 8 0.77 5.01 -53.78
N LEU A 9 1.09 5.57 -52.60
CA LEU A 9 0.98 4.85 -51.33
C LEU A 9 -0.48 4.53 -50.97
N LEU A 10 -1.41 5.44 -51.29
CA LEU A 10 -2.84 5.24 -51.04
C LEU A 10 -3.42 4.16 -51.96
N VAL A 11 -3.00 4.10 -53.23
CA VAL A 11 -3.40 3.03 -54.16
C VAL A 11 -2.83 1.68 -53.72
N VAL A 12 -1.59 1.63 -53.24
CA VAL A 12 -0.98 0.40 -52.71
C VAL A 12 -1.71 -0.08 -51.46
N SER A 13 -2.06 0.83 -50.54
CA SER A 13 -2.83 0.49 -49.34
C SER A 13 -4.23 -0.06 -49.68
N LEU A 14 -4.92 0.55 -50.66
CA LEU A 14 -6.20 0.06 -51.16
C LEU A 14 -6.08 -1.32 -51.80
N ALA A 15 -5.03 -1.57 -52.58
CA ALA A 15 -4.80 -2.86 -53.20
C ALA A 15 -4.52 -3.97 -52.17
N ILE A 16 -3.75 -3.67 -51.13
CA ILE A 16 -3.47 -4.62 -50.03
C ILE A 16 -4.73 -4.91 -49.24
N ASN A 17 -5.51 -3.89 -48.87
CA ASN A 17 -6.77 -4.10 -48.15
C ASN A 17 -7.77 -4.89 -49.00
N ALA A 18 -7.87 -4.61 -50.31
CA ALA A 18 -8.70 -5.39 -51.22
C ALA A 18 -8.25 -6.86 -51.29
N PHE A 19 -6.94 -7.11 -51.39
CA PHE A 19 -6.38 -8.46 -51.41
C PHE A 19 -6.67 -9.22 -50.11
N LEU A 20 -6.48 -8.59 -48.95
CA LEU A 20 -6.78 -9.20 -47.64
C LEU A 20 -8.27 -9.50 -47.46
N THR A 21 -9.16 -8.62 -47.93
CA THR A 21 -10.61 -8.91 -47.90
C THR A 21 -11.00 -10.05 -48.84
N TRP A 22 -10.38 -10.14 -50.01
CA TRP A 22 -10.60 -11.23 -50.95
C TRP A 22 -10.11 -12.57 -50.40
N GLU A 23 -8.93 -12.59 -49.79
CA GLU A 23 -8.37 -13.78 -49.15
C GLU A 23 -9.23 -14.24 -47.95
N ARG A 24 -9.80 -13.30 -47.18
CA ARG A 24 -10.74 -13.59 -46.09
C ARG A 24 -12.08 -14.15 -46.57
N LEU A 25 -12.60 -13.65 -47.70
CA LEU A 25 -13.80 -14.23 -48.35
C LEU A 25 -13.54 -15.61 -48.96
N ARG A 26 -12.31 -15.87 -49.40
CA ARG A 26 -11.92 -17.16 -50.00
C ARG A 26 -11.66 -18.24 -48.94
N SER A 27 -11.14 -17.84 -47.78
CA SER A 27 -10.87 -18.73 -46.63
C SER A 27 -12.09 -19.01 -45.77
N ASN A 28 -13.08 -18.11 -45.73
CA ASN A 28 -14.39 -18.34 -45.12
C ASN A 28 -15.49 -18.33 -46.20
N PRO A 29 -15.79 -19.47 -46.86
CA PRO A 29 -17.05 -19.55 -47.61
C PRO A 29 -18.20 -19.27 -46.64
N PRO A 30 -19.24 -18.51 -47.04
CA PRO A 30 -20.42 -18.33 -46.22
C PRO A 30 -20.92 -19.73 -45.86
N GLN A 31 -20.99 -20.03 -44.56
CA GLN A 31 -21.62 -21.24 -44.10
C GLN A 31 -23.05 -21.19 -44.60
N THR A 32 -23.34 -21.94 -45.66
CA THR A 32 -24.70 -22.28 -46.05
C THR A 32 -25.27 -22.95 -44.81
N VAL A 33 -26.06 -22.19 -44.05
CA VAL A 33 -26.87 -22.74 -42.98
C VAL A 33 -27.77 -23.71 -43.71
N LEU A 34 -27.44 -25.00 -43.66
CA LEU A 34 -28.35 -26.05 -44.08
C LEU A 34 -29.56 -25.88 -43.17
N ARG A 35 -30.54 -25.12 -43.65
CA ARG A 35 -31.88 -25.19 -43.12
C ARG A 35 -32.29 -26.63 -43.39
N ARG A 36 -32.10 -27.47 -42.38
CA ARG A 36 -32.60 -28.83 -42.36
C ARG A 36 -34.10 -28.70 -42.48
N GLU A 37 -34.61 -28.78 -43.71
CA GLU A 37 -36.00 -29.09 -43.94
C GLU A 37 -36.23 -30.41 -43.23
N LEU A 38 -36.98 -30.33 -42.12
CA LEU A 38 -37.52 -31.51 -41.47
C LEU A 38 -38.38 -32.19 -42.53
N ALA A 39 -37.91 -33.32 -43.04
CA ALA A 39 -38.74 -34.22 -43.83
C ALA A 39 -40.06 -34.43 -43.06
N PRO A 40 -41.22 -34.42 -43.73
CA PRO A 40 -42.48 -34.69 -43.05
C PRO A 40 -42.37 -36.08 -42.42
N ILE A 41 -42.42 -36.12 -41.09
CA ILE A 41 -42.46 -37.36 -40.33
C ILE A 41 -43.72 -38.08 -40.79
N ARG A 42 -43.56 -39.12 -41.62
CA ARG A 42 -44.63 -40.09 -41.83
C ARG A 42 -44.75 -40.89 -40.54
N THR A 43 -45.63 -40.44 -39.66
CA THR A 43 -46.08 -41.23 -38.52
C THR A 43 -46.88 -42.41 -39.05
N LEU A 44 -46.19 -43.54 -39.27
CA LEU A 44 -46.86 -44.83 -39.30
C LEU A 44 -47.36 -45.07 -37.87
N ALA A 45 -48.65 -44.82 -37.65
CA ALA A 45 -49.33 -45.15 -36.42
C ALA A 45 -49.50 -46.67 -36.35
N THR A 46 -48.54 -47.37 -35.74
CA THR A 46 -48.64 -48.81 -35.45
C THR A 46 -48.77 -49.14 -33.97
N ASN A 47 -49.19 -48.17 -33.13
CA ASN A 47 -49.50 -48.45 -31.73
C ASN A 47 -50.88 -47.90 -31.37
N ILE A 48 -51.90 -48.74 -31.53
CA ILE A 48 -53.14 -48.63 -30.75
C ILE A 48 -52.78 -49.05 -29.32
N LEU A 49 -52.18 -48.14 -28.55
CA LEU A 49 -52.08 -48.29 -27.11
C LEU A 49 -53.29 -47.58 -26.50
N ARG A 50 -54.12 -48.36 -25.81
CA ARG A 50 -55.25 -47.89 -25.01
C ARG A 50 -54.80 -46.71 -24.15
N PRO A 51 -55.54 -45.59 -24.10
CA PRO A 51 -55.14 -44.45 -23.29
C PRO A 51 -55.26 -44.81 -21.81
N ILE A 52 -54.13 -45.11 -21.17
CA ILE A 52 -54.02 -45.01 -19.72
C ILE A 52 -54.00 -43.50 -19.43
N ARG A 53 -55.10 -42.97 -18.90
CA ARG A 53 -55.14 -41.60 -18.39
C ARG A 53 -54.28 -41.53 -17.14
N THR A 54 -53.02 -41.12 -17.26
CA THR A 54 -52.28 -40.56 -16.14
C THR A 54 -52.38 -39.04 -16.22
N ASN A 55 -53.08 -38.46 -15.23
CA ASN A 55 -53.13 -37.02 -15.05
C ASN A 55 -51.78 -36.55 -14.49
N ILE A 56 -50.76 -36.43 -15.33
CA ILE A 56 -49.45 -35.91 -14.94
C ILE A 56 -49.44 -34.41 -15.26
N ILE A 57 -49.67 -33.59 -14.24
CA ILE A 57 -49.48 -32.15 -14.31
C ILE A 57 -47.99 -31.89 -14.05
N VAL A 58 -47.19 -31.73 -15.11
CA VAL A 58 -45.79 -31.30 -14.99
C VAL A 58 -45.79 -29.80 -14.66
N ARG A 59 -45.62 -29.46 -13.38
CA ARG A 59 -45.30 -28.08 -12.98
C ARG A 59 -43.78 -27.92 -13.08
N PRO A 60 -43.23 -27.10 -13.99
CA PRO A 60 -41.81 -26.77 -13.94
C PRO A 60 -41.57 -26.02 -12.62
N GLN A 61 -40.86 -26.66 -11.70
CA GLN A 61 -40.37 -25.97 -10.51
C GLN A 61 -39.18 -25.14 -10.98
N PHE A 62 -39.37 -23.83 -11.06
CA PHE A 62 -38.26 -22.92 -11.30
C PHE A 62 -37.41 -22.90 -10.03
N LEU A 63 -36.27 -23.58 -10.08
CA LEU A 63 -35.26 -23.51 -9.03
C LEU A 63 -34.79 -22.05 -8.93
N THR A 64 -34.97 -21.43 -7.76
CA THR A 64 -34.42 -20.10 -7.49
C THR A 64 -33.23 -20.20 -6.55
N TRP A 65 -32.29 -19.26 -6.61
CA TRP A 65 -31.12 -19.27 -5.73
C TRP A 65 -31.48 -19.28 -4.24
N ARG A 66 -32.60 -18.65 -3.89
CA ARG A 66 -33.16 -18.65 -2.52
C ARG A 66 -33.54 -20.03 -2.00
N ASP A 67 -33.78 -21.00 -2.89
CA ASP A 67 -34.13 -22.37 -2.51
C ASP A 67 -32.87 -23.22 -2.20
N ILE A 68 -31.67 -22.70 -2.53
CA ILE A 68 -30.39 -23.41 -2.44
C ILE A 68 -29.51 -22.73 -1.38
N GLU A 69 -29.44 -21.40 -1.40
CA GLU A 69 -28.67 -20.57 -0.47
C GLU A 69 -29.24 -20.68 0.96
N SER A 70 -28.36 -20.87 1.92
CA SER A 70 -28.69 -21.03 3.34
C SER A 70 -27.59 -20.42 4.20
N ASP A 71 -27.97 -19.73 5.27
CA ASP A 71 -27.02 -19.16 6.25
C ASP A 71 -26.16 -20.24 6.93
N ASP A 72 -26.70 -21.46 7.05
CA ASP A 72 -25.93 -22.63 7.46
C ASP A 72 -25.21 -23.25 6.26
N TYR A 73 -23.88 -23.12 6.25
CA TYR A 73 -23.01 -23.65 5.20
C TYR A 73 -23.10 -25.18 5.05
N ALA A 74 -23.39 -25.94 6.10
CA ALA A 74 -23.54 -27.39 5.98
C ALA A 74 -24.78 -27.74 5.15
N THR A 75 -25.90 -27.05 5.41
CA THR A 75 -27.13 -27.16 4.63
C THR A 75 -26.93 -26.65 3.20
N TYR A 76 -26.21 -25.53 3.02
CA TYR A 76 -25.94 -24.97 1.69
C TYR A 76 -25.13 -25.93 0.80
N VAL A 77 -24.07 -26.55 1.34
CA VAL A 77 -23.29 -27.59 0.63
C VAL A 77 -24.17 -28.79 0.23
N GLN A 78 -25.06 -29.23 1.11
CA GLN A 78 -25.98 -30.34 0.82
C GLN A 78 -26.96 -29.98 -0.29
N ASN A 79 -27.51 -28.76 -0.28
CA ASN A 79 -28.41 -28.28 -1.33
C ASN A 79 -27.69 -28.22 -2.68
N LEU A 80 -26.44 -27.74 -2.72
CA LEU A 80 -25.61 -27.72 -3.93
C LEU A 80 -25.29 -29.13 -4.46
N ARG A 81 -25.08 -30.11 -3.57
CA ARG A 81 -24.91 -31.51 -3.99
C ARG A 81 -26.22 -32.13 -4.51
N ALA A 82 -27.35 -31.80 -3.88
CA ALA A 82 -28.65 -32.35 -4.25
C ALA A 82 -29.09 -31.96 -5.68
N ILE A 83 -28.66 -30.79 -6.17
CA ILE A 83 -28.91 -30.33 -7.53
C ILE A 83 -27.91 -30.88 -8.57
N GLY A 84 -26.91 -31.67 -8.14
CA GLY A 84 -25.90 -32.25 -9.02
C GLY A 84 -24.76 -31.30 -9.42
N CYS A 85 -24.47 -30.27 -8.61
CA CYS A 85 -23.36 -29.36 -8.86
C CYS A 85 -22.01 -30.12 -8.76
N PRO A 86 -21.05 -29.92 -9.69
CA PRO A 86 -19.72 -30.51 -9.59
C PRO A 86 -19.01 -30.08 -8.30
N GLU A 87 -18.33 -31.01 -7.62
CA GLU A 87 -17.64 -30.73 -6.33
C GLU A 87 -16.62 -29.58 -6.42
N GLN A 88 -16.00 -29.38 -7.59
CA GLN A 88 -15.11 -28.24 -7.81
C GLN A 88 -15.87 -26.90 -7.74
N THR A 89 -17.04 -26.81 -8.38
CA THR A 89 -17.89 -25.61 -8.35
C THR A 89 -18.48 -25.36 -6.97
N ILE A 90 -18.84 -26.42 -6.23
CA ILE A 90 -19.27 -26.30 -4.82
C ILE A 90 -18.15 -25.70 -3.97
N ARG A 91 -16.93 -26.19 -4.14
CA ARG A 91 -15.75 -25.65 -3.45
C ARG A 91 -15.52 -24.17 -3.79
N ASP A 92 -15.61 -23.79 -5.07
CA ASP A 92 -15.39 -22.42 -5.51
C ASP A 92 -16.41 -21.45 -4.88
N ILE A 93 -17.69 -21.82 -4.88
CA ILE A 93 -18.78 -21.02 -4.28
C ILE A 93 -18.58 -20.88 -2.77
N ILE A 94 -18.38 -21.99 -2.06
CA ILE A 94 -18.32 -21.98 -0.59
C ILE A 94 -17.06 -21.29 -0.08
N VAL A 95 -15.93 -21.45 -0.77
CA VAL A 95 -14.71 -20.75 -0.38
C VAL A 95 -14.84 -19.24 -0.63
N ALA A 96 -15.47 -18.81 -1.71
CA ALA A 96 -15.74 -17.40 -1.96
C ALA A 96 -16.61 -16.78 -0.84
N ASP A 97 -17.74 -17.40 -0.49
CA ASP A 97 -18.65 -16.88 0.54
C ASP A 97 -18.01 -16.87 1.93
N VAL A 98 -17.30 -17.93 2.31
CA VAL A 98 -16.59 -17.98 3.60
C VAL A 98 -15.47 -16.95 3.64
N ASN A 99 -14.74 -16.74 2.53
CA ASN A 99 -13.74 -15.69 2.46
C ASN A 99 -14.37 -14.31 2.64
N GLU A 100 -15.52 -14.03 2.01
CA GLU A 100 -16.23 -12.77 2.19
C GLU A 100 -16.69 -12.56 3.63
N LEU A 101 -17.24 -13.60 4.28
CA LEU A 101 -17.64 -13.53 5.70
C LEU A 101 -16.45 -13.19 6.60
N PHE A 102 -15.31 -13.87 6.41
CA PHE A 102 -14.12 -13.60 7.19
C PHE A 102 -13.44 -12.28 6.80
N ALA A 103 -13.57 -11.80 5.57
CA ALA A 103 -13.11 -10.47 5.16
C ALA A 103 -13.88 -9.37 5.89
N ARG A 104 -15.22 -9.47 5.93
CA ARG A 104 -16.08 -8.56 6.71
C ARG A 104 -15.76 -8.60 8.20
N ARG A 105 -15.57 -9.80 8.75
CA ARG A 105 -15.19 -9.98 10.16
C ARG A 105 -13.84 -9.36 10.47
N LYS A 106 -12.84 -9.57 9.61
CA LYS A 106 -11.52 -8.94 9.74
C LYS A 106 -11.62 -7.42 9.70
N ALA A 107 -12.36 -6.85 8.75
CA ALA A 107 -12.53 -5.41 8.64
C ALA A 107 -13.18 -4.77 9.89
N THR A 108 -13.98 -5.54 10.62
CA THR A 108 -14.69 -5.06 11.83
C THR A 108 -13.88 -5.31 13.11
N GLU A 109 -13.29 -6.49 13.27
CA GLU A 109 -12.68 -6.95 14.53
C GLU A 109 -11.19 -6.61 14.67
N LEU A 110 -10.48 -6.39 13.56
CA LEU A 110 -9.04 -6.17 13.58
C LEU A 110 -8.67 -4.70 13.55
N PHE A 111 -7.75 -4.34 14.44
CA PHE A 111 -6.98 -3.11 14.29
C PHE A 111 -6.14 -3.20 13.00
N ASN A 112 -6.37 -2.25 12.08
CA ASN A 112 -5.55 -2.09 10.89
C ASN A 112 -4.52 -0.97 11.16
N PRO A 113 -3.21 -1.28 11.23
CA PRO A 113 -2.17 -0.26 11.41
C PRO A 113 -2.21 0.83 10.32
N ALA A 114 -2.71 0.52 9.12
CA ALA A 114 -2.88 1.48 8.04
C ALA A 114 -3.93 2.58 8.36
N HIS A 115 -4.75 2.40 9.40
CA HIS A 115 -5.68 3.44 9.86
C HIS A 115 -4.98 4.56 10.63
N GLU A 116 -3.82 4.30 11.26
CA GLU A 116 -3.00 5.32 11.94
C GLU A 116 -1.99 5.96 10.95
N TRP A 117 -2.46 6.35 9.77
CA TRP A 117 -1.62 6.85 8.68
C TRP A 117 -0.81 8.12 9.02
N TRP A 118 -1.13 8.80 10.11
CA TRP A 118 -0.39 9.97 10.61
C TRP A 118 0.81 9.59 11.50
N ARG A 119 0.93 8.33 11.93
CA ARG A 119 2.04 7.84 12.76
C ARG A 119 3.11 7.17 11.91
N SER A 120 4.36 7.37 12.28
CA SER A 120 5.53 6.76 11.62
C SER A 120 5.76 5.32 12.05
N GLN A 121 5.41 4.99 13.30
CA GLN A 121 5.45 3.65 13.86
C GLN A 121 4.13 3.41 14.59
N PRO A 122 3.30 2.47 14.13
CA PRO A 122 2.14 2.03 14.90
C PRO A 122 2.63 1.32 16.17
N ASP A 123 1.83 1.38 17.23
CA ASP A 123 2.17 0.77 18.53
C ASP A 123 2.49 -0.74 18.35
N PRO A 124 3.73 -1.18 18.70
CA PRO A 124 4.15 -2.57 18.49
C PRO A 124 3.27 -3.57 19.22
N ASP A 125 2.70 -3.21 20.38
CA ASP A 125 1.81 -4.09 21.14
C ASP A 125 0.47 -4.27 20.41
N ARG A 126 -0.04 -3.19 19.80
CA ARG A 126 -1.26 -3.24 18.97
C ARG A 126 -1.01 -4.04 17.70
N ILE A 127 0.14 -3.89 17.06
CA ILE A 127 0.53 -4.68 15.88
C ILE A 127 0.60 -6.17 16.26
N ALA A 128 1.25 -6.51 17.37
CA ALA A 128 1.37 -7.89 17.84
C ALA A 128 0.00 -8.51 18.16
N LYS A 129 -0.87 -7.76 18.85
CA LYS A 129 -2.23 -8.19 19.15
C LYS A 129 -3.08 -8.38 17.89
N ALA A 130 -3.00 -7.45 16.94
CA ALA A 130 -3.68 -7.57 15.64
C ALA A 130 -3.14 -8.74 14.81
N ALA A 131 -1.84 -9.02 14.86
CA ALA A 131 -1.24 -10.19 14.21
C ALA A 131 -1.76 -11.49 14.83
N ALA A 132 -1.79 -11.60 16.15
CA ALA A 132 -2.34 -12.77 16.85
C ALA A 132 -3.82 -13.00 16.50
N GLN A 133 -4.63 -11.94 16.50
CA GLN A 133 -6.04 -12.01 16.11
C GLN A 133 -6.22 -12.41 14.63
N ARG A 134 -5.37 -11.90 13.72
CA ARG A 134 -5.37 -12.33 12.30
C ARG A 134 -5.10 -13.81 12.17
N HIS A 135 -4.09 -14.32 12.88
CA HIS A 135 -3.75 -15.74 12.87
C HIS A 135 -4.88 -16.62 13.43
N ALA A 136 -5.55 -16.17 14.51
CA ALA A 136 -6.70 -16.86 15.07
C ALA A 136 -7.86 -16.95 14.07
N LEU A 137 -8.23 -15.82 13.44
CA LEU A 137 -9.29 -15.78 12.43
C LEU A 137 -8.96 -16.64 11.20
N GLU A 138 -7.70 -16.66 10.75
CA GLU A 138 -7.28 -17.57 9.68
C GLU A 138 -7.37 -19.05 10.07
N THR A 139 -7.04 -19.39 11.32
CA THR A 139 -7.17 -20.76 11.81
C THR A 139 -8.64 -21.17 11.90
N GLU A 140 -9.52 -20.29 12.37
CA GLU A 140 -10.97 -20.51 12.37
C GLU A 140 -11.52 -20.69 10.95
N ARG A 141 -11.12 -19.83 10.00
CA ARG A 141 -11.51 -19.92 8.59
C ARG A 141 -11.09 -21.26 7.97
N ARG A 142 -9.83 -21.65 8.16
CA ARG A 142 -9.30 -22.92 7.64
C ARG A 142 -9.99 -24.12 8.28
N ALA A 143 -10.27 -24.08 9.58
CA ALA A 143 -10.98 -25.14 10.28
C ALA A 143 -12.43 -25.28 9.76
N LEU A 144 -13.11 -24.16 9.50
CA LEU A 144 -14.46 -24.16 8.91
C LEU A 144 -14.45 -24.76 7.50
N LEU A 145 -13.56 -24.31 6.62
CA LEU A 145 -13.46 -24.82 5.25
C LEU A 145 -13.09 -26.31 5.22
N THR A 146 -12.17 -26.73 6.08
CA THR A 146 -11.79 -28.15 6.21
C THR A 146 -12.96 -29.00 6.69
N ARG A 147 -13.81 -28.49 7.59
CA ARG A 147 -15.03 -29.17 8.04
C ARG A 147 -16.08 -29.31 6.94
N LEU A 148 -16.24 -28.27 6.11
CA LEU A 148 -17.28 -28.22 5.07
C LEU A 148 -16.90 -29.01 3.80
N LEU A 149 -15.64 -28.91 3.38
CA LEU A 149 -15.18 -29.38 2.07
C LEU A 149 -14.17 -30.53 2.15
N GLY A 150 -13.71 -30.88 3.36
CA GLY A 150 -12.71 -31.91 3.59
C GLY A 150 -11.26 -31.40 3.44
N PRO A 151 -10.27 -32.26 3.76
CA PRO A 151 -8.86 -31.93 3.59
C PRO A 151 -8.51 -31.73 2.11
N GLY A 152 -7.62 -30.78 1.81
CA GLY A 152 -7.16 -30.51 0.45
C GLY A 152 -8.05 -29.55 -0.36
N TRP A 153 -8.99 -28.85 0.28
CA TRP A 153 -9.74 -27.75 -0.37
C TRP A 153 -8.82 -26.64 -0.92
N GLU A 154 -7.61 -26.52 -0.38
CA GLU A 154 -6.57 -25.54 -0.76
C GLU A 154 -5.93 -25.82 -2.13
N LEU A 155 -6.03 -27.05 -2.66
CA LEU A 155 -5.32 -27.51 -3.87
C LEU A 155 -6.05 -27.18 -5.18
N SER A 156 -7.23 -26.56 -5.11
CA SER A 156 -8.06 -26.26 -6.28
C SER A 156 -7.77 -24.84 -6.75
N GLY A 157 -6.97 -24.74 -7.82
CA GLY A 157 -6.59 -23.47 -8.43
C GLY A 157 -7.78 -22.63 -8.89
N ASN A 158 -7.59 -21.31 -8.82
CA ASN A 158 -8.50 -20.22 -9.21
C ASN A 158 -9.55 -19.75 -8.19
N LEU A 159 -9.28 -19.89 -6.91
CA LEU A 159 -9.89 -18.99 -5.96
C LEU A 159 -9.20 -17.64 -6.12
N LEU A 160 -9.94 -16.67 -6.65
CA LEU A 160 -9.69 -15.22 -6.56
C LEU A 160 -9.34 -14.93 -5.12
N THR A 161 -8.07 -15.11 -4.81
CA THR A 161 -7.46 -14.67 -3.59
C THR A 161 -7.55 -13.17 -3.76
N GLU A 162 -8.52 -12.53 -3.10
CA GLU A 162 -8.41 -11.12 -2.76
C GLU A 162 -6.96 -10.94 -2.35
N TYR A 163 -6.17 -10.26 -3.20
CA TYR A 163 -4.72 -10.14 -3.04
C TYR A 163 -4.45 -9.85 -1.56
N PRO A 164 -4.00 -10.85 -0.75
CA PRO A 164 -4.02 -10.71 0.71
C PRO A 164 -3.02 -9.66 1.19
N ASP A 165 -2.19 -9.20 0.26
CA ASP A 165 -1.04 -8.34 0.46
C ASP A 165 -0.98 -7.26 -0.64
N SER A 166 -2.12 -6.68 -1.06
CA SER A 166 -2.02 -5.37 -1.73
C SER A 166 -1.50 -4.37 -0.68
N PRO A 167 -0.33 -3.73 -0.88
CA PRO A 167 0.21 -2.79 0.10
C PRO A 167 -0.73 -1.58 0.32
N THR A 168 -1.65 -1.35 -0.62
CA THR A 168 -2.67 -0.31 -0.64
C THR A 168 -4.04 -0.87 -0.23
N THR A 169 -4.39 -0.70 1.04
CA THR A 169 -5.70 -1.04 1.61
C THR A 169 -6.67 0.14 1.51
N LEU A 170 -7.58 0.13 0.52
CA LEU A 170 -8.61 1.16 0.33
C LEU A 170 -9.72 1.06 1.40
N ASP A 171 -9.36 1.36 2.65
CA ASP A 171 -10.16 1.21 3.86
C ASP A 171 -10.36 2.56 4.58
N GLY A 172 -11.25 2.58 5.58
CA GLY A 172 -11.60 3.77 6.35
C GLY A 172 -12.80 4.54 5.78
N PRO A 173 -13.22 5.64 6.41
CA PRO A 173 -14.51 6.28 6.13
C PRO A 173 -14.61 6.93 4.74
N LEU A 174 -13.49 7.28 4.10
CA LEU A 174 -13.48 7.94 2.79
C LEU A 174 -13.14 6.98 1.64
N LEU A 175 -12.18 6.06 1.85
CA LEU A 175 -11.74 5.11 0.81
C LEU A 175 -12.50 3.77 0.87
N GLY A 176 -12.99 3.40 2.06
CA GLY A 176 -13.78 2.18 2.27
C GLY A 176 -15.16 2.24 1.62
N ASP A 177 -15.78 3.42 1.57
CA ASP A 177 -17.12 3.64 1.01
C ASP A 177 -17.12 3.86 -0.52
N LEU A 178 -15.96 3.73 -1.17
CA LEU A 178 -15.86 3.88 -2.62
C LEU A 178 -16.70 2.81 -3.37
N PRO A 179 -17.39 3.18 -4.46
CA PRO A 179 -18.05 2.21 -5.34
C PRO A 179 -17.05 1.17 -5.84
N LEU A 180 -17.54 -0.07 -6.04
CA LEU A 180 -16.69 -1.18 -6.48
C LEU A 180 -15.94 -0.86 -7.78
N GLU A 181 -16.61 -0.22 -8.74
CA GLU A 181 -16.01 0.24 -10.00
C GLU A 181 -14.85 1.21 -9.77
N THR A 182 -15.04 2.20 -8.88
CA THR A 182 -14.00 3.17 -8.50
C THR A 182 -12.81 2.47 -7.83
N LYS A 183 -13.06 1.50 -6.92
CA LYS A 183 -12.00 0.71 -6.30
C LYS A 183 -11.21 -0.10 -7.34
N HIS A 184 -11.87 -0.69 -8.32
CA HIS A 184 -11.20 -1.39 -9.42
C HIS A 184 -10.37 -0.44 -10.28
N ALA A 185 -10.90 0.74 -10.62
CA ALA A 185 -10.16 1.74 -11.39
C ALA A 185 -8.90 2.22 -10.66
N VAL A 186 -8.99 2.50 -9.35
CA VAL A 186 -7.83 2.87 -8.53
C VAL A 186 -6.78 1.76 -8.52
N ARG A 187 -7.19 0.50 -8.30
CA ARG A 187 -6.26 -0.65 -8.30
C ARG A 187 -5.57 -0.85 -9.65
N GLN A 188 -6.28 -0.62 -10.77
CA GLN A 188 -5.68 -0.67 -12.10
C GLN A 188 -4.62 0.42 -12.28
N ILE A 189 -4.94 1.66 -11.88
CA ILE A 189 -3.97 2.78 -11.93
C ILE A 189 -2.72 2.48 -11.09
N GLU A 190 -2.88 1.92 -9.89
CA GLU A 190 -1.75 1.52 -9.04
C GLU A 190 -0.87 0.45 -9.69
N LEU A 191 -1.50 -0.56 -10.30
CA LEU A 191 -0.78 -1.63 -10.99
C LEU A 191 0.01 -1.07 -12.17
N ASP A 192 -0.62 -0.23 -12.99
CA ASP A 192 0.01 0.41 -14.14
C ASP A 192 1.15 1.34 -13.71
N ALA A 193 0.96 2.12 -12.65
CA ALA A 193 1.99 2.97 -12.07
C ALA A 193 3.20 2.16 -11.60
N LYS A 194 2.96 1.07 -10.86
CA LYS A 194 4.02 0.17 -10.39
C LYS A 194 4.77 -0.47 -11.55
N ASN A 195 4.07 -0.92 -12.59
CA ASN A 195 4.69 -1.47 -13.79
C ASN A 195 5.55 -0.42 -14.51
N ARG A 196 5.08 0.82 -14.64
CA ARG A 196 5.83 1.95 -15.24
C ARG A 196 7.10 2.26 -14.45
N GLU A 197 7.01 2.36 -13.11
CA GLU A 197 8.16 2.62 -12.24
C GLU A 197 9.16 1.45 -12.30
N GLN A 198 8.70 0.21 -12.21
CA GLN A 198 9.56 -0.97 -12.30
C GLN A 198 10.28 -1.07 -13.65
N ALA A 199 9.59 -0.81 -14.76
CA ALA A 199 10.20 -0.80 -16.09
C ALA A 199 11.32 0.25 -16.19
N TYR A 200 11.09 1.46 -15.64
CA TYR A 200 12.10 2.51 -15.61
C TYR A 200 13.32 2.14 -14.74
N LEU A 201 13.08 1.60 -13.53
CA LEU A 201 14.16 1.17 -12.64
C LEU A 201 14.98 0.03 -13.26
N GLN A 202 14.31 -0.91 -13.93
CA GLN A 202 14.96 -2.00 -14.64
C GLN A 202 15.84 -1.49 -15.79
N GLU A 203 15.33 -0.55 -16.58
CA GLU A 203 16.11 0.11 -17.64
C GLU A 203 17.35 0.83 -17.08
N ALA A 204 17.21 1.54 -15.96
CA ALA A 204 18.32 2.22 -15.30
C ALA A 204 19.39 1.22 -14.82
N ILE A 205 18.97 0.09 -14.24
CA ILE A 205 19.87 -1.02 -13.84
C ILE A 205 20.59 -1.61 -15.04
N GLU A 206 19.88 -1.89 -16.13
CA GLU A 206 20.45 -2.46 -17.37
C GLU A 206 21.46 -1.52 -18.03
N GLN A 207 21.23 -0.22 -17.93
CA GLN A 207 22.15 0.82 -18.42
C GLN A 207 23.30 1.12 -17.43
N GLY A 208 23.24 0.59 -16.20
CA GLY A 208 24.22 0.85 -15.15
C GLY A 208 24.22 2.30 -14.65
N VAL A 209 23.12 3.03 -14.82
CA VAL A 209 22.97 4.44 -14.44
C VAL A 209 22.05 4.52 -13.21
N PRO A 210 22.35 5.35 -12.19
CA PRO A 210 21.43 5.55 -11.09
C PRO A 210 20.11 6.17 -11.57
N PRO A 211 18.96 5.77 -10.98
CA PRO A 211 17.66 6.32 -11.38
C PRO A 211 17.58 7.82 -11.09
N ASP A 212 17.02 8.56 -12.04
CA ASP A 212 16.80 9.99 -11.98
C ASP A 212 15.59 10.31 -11.07
N PRO A 213 15.78 10.96 -9.90
CA PRO A 213 14.70 11.43 -9.04
C PRO A 213 13.66 12.30 -9.76
N ALA A 214 14.06 13.13 -10.73
CA ALA A 214 13.11 13.98 -11.45
C ALA A 214 12.17 13.13 -12.33
N LYS A 215 12.70 12.07 -12.96
CA LYS A 215 11.90 11.12 -13.74
C LYS A 215 10.93 10.32 -12.87
N LEU A 216 11.38 9.88 -11.69
CA LEU A 216 10.50 9.22 -10.71
C LEU A 216 9.39 10.17 -10.21
N ALA A 217 9.72 11.43 -9.92
CA ALA A 217 8.72 12.46 -9.58
C ALA A 217 7.68 12.65 -10.68
N GLN A 218 8.12 12.67 -11.94
CA GLN A 218 7.21 12.78 -13.08
C GLN A 218 6.24 11.58 -13.14
N LEU A 219 6.74 10.35 -13.01
CA LEU A 219 5.89 9.15 -13.01
C LEU A 219 4.85 9.19 -11.88
N ARG A 220 5.25 9.65 -10.69
CA ARG A 220 4.35 9.82 -9.53
C ARG A 220 3.30 10.90 -9.77
N LYS A 221 3.68 12.01 -10.40
CA LYS A 221 2.75 13.07 -10.78
C LYS A 221 1.72 12.57 -11.80
N GLU A 222 2.15 11.83 -12.81
CA GLU A 222 1.24 11.22 -13.80
C GLU A 222 0.22 10.30 -13.11
N THR A 223 0.66 9.45 -12.18
CA THR A 223 -0.23 8.60 -11.39
C THR A 223 -1.21 9.41 -10.54
N ARG A 224 -0.76 10.50 -9.92
CA ARG A 224 -1.64 11.40 -9.16
C ARG A 224 -2.71 12.03 -10.05
N ASP A 225 -2.34 12.45 -11.25
CA ASP A 225 -3.26 13.04 -12.23
C ASP A 225 -4.29 12.01 -12.74
N GLU A 226 -3.88 10.75 -12.91
CA GLU A 226 -4.79 9.63 -13.23
C GLU A 226 -5.77 9.37 -12.08
N LEU A 227 -5.28 9.29 -10.84
CA LEU A 227 -6.11 9.12 -9.64
C LEU A 227 -7.09 10.28 -9.46
N ALA A 228 -6.69 11.52 -9.76
CA ALA A 228 -7.54 12.70 -9.69
C ALA A 228 -8.74 12.68 -10.65
N ARG A 229 -8.72 11.84 -11.70
CA ARG A 229 -9.85 11.66 -12.62
C ARG A 229 -10.90 10.69 -12.08
N VAL A 230 -10.50 9.81 -11.15
CA VAL A 230 -11.34 8.74 -10.60
C VAL A 230 -11.82 9.07 -9.18
N LEU A 231 -10.99 9.76 -8.41
CA LEU A 231 -11.24 10.13 -7.01
C LEU A 231 -11.67 11.59 -6.90
N SER A 232 -12.60 11.88 -5.98
CA SER A 232 -12.87 13.26 -5.57
C SER A 232 -11.65 13.88 -4.87
N PRO A 233 -11.56 15.23 -4.78
CA PRO A 233 -10.42 15.88 -4.12
C PRO A 233 -10.18 15.42 -2.68
N GLN A 234 -11.24 15.14 -1.91
CA GLN A 234 -11.13 14.64 -0.54
C GLN A 234 -10.64 13.19 -0.47
N GLN A 235 -11.10 12.35 -1.40
CA GLN A 235 -10.66 10.95 -1.48
C GLN A 235 -9.20 10.86 -1.97
N LEU A 236 -8.82 11.70 -2.93
CA LEU A 236 -7.44 11.80 -3.39
C LEU A 236 -6.52 12.25 -2.26
N GLU A 237 -6.92 13.24 -1.47
CA GLU A 237 -6.13 13.67 -0.32
C GLU A 237 -5.93 12.54 0.70
N GLU A 238 -7.00 11.85 1.10
CA GLU A 238 -6.92 10.72 2.04
C GLU A 238 -6.02 9.60 1.48
N TYR A 239 -6.10 9.34 0.18
CA TYR A 239 -5.22 8.40 -0.51
C TYR A 239 -3.74 8.84 -0.41
N LEU A 240 -3.44 10.11 -0.68
CA LEU A 240 -2.08 10.64 -0.65
C LEU A 240 -1.50 10.70 0.76
N LEU A 241 -2.32 11.04 1.77
CA LEU A 241 -1.92 11.00 3.18
C LEU A 241 -1.45 9.60 3.59
N ARG A 242 -2.01 8.56 2.98
CA ARG A 242 -1.66 7.17 3.25
C ARG A 242 -0.46 6.72 2.44
N TYR A 243 -0.46 6.94 1.13
CA TYR A 243 0.42 6.22 0.20
C TYR A 243 1.45 7.08 -0.53
N SER A 244 1.46 8.41 -0.38
CA SER A 244 2.43 9.26 -1.08
C SER A 244 3.80 9.28 -0.40
N ASP A 245 4.85 9.45 -1.21
CA ASP A 245 6.23 9.71 -0.73
C ASP A 245 6.32 10.91 0.20
N THR A 246 5.57 11.98 -0.08
CA THR A 246 5.53 13.17 0.79
C THR A 246 5.04 12.77 2.18
N ALA A 247 3.97 11.99 2.28
CA ALA A 247 3.44 11.51 3.54
C ALA A 247 4.41 10.54 4.23
N GLU A 248 5.09 9.67 3.49
CA GLU A 248 6.12 8.78 4.04
C GLU A 248 7.31 9.56 4.63
N LYS A 249 7.86 10.53 3.87
CA LYS A 249 8.93 11.41 4.35
C LYS A 249 8.48 12.22 5.57
N LEU A 250 7.25 12.73 5.55
CA LEU A 250 6.68 13.49 6.66
C LEU A 250 6.52 12.61 7.90
N ARG A 251 6.02 11.37 7.75
CA ARG A 251 6.03 10.37 8.84
C ARG A 251 7.44 10.17 9.36
N GLY A 252 8.43 9.90 8.51
CA GLY A 252 9.82 9.76 8.95
C GLY A 252 10.32 10.96 9.78
N ALA A 253 10.04 12.18 9.33
CA ALA A 253 10.42 13.41 10.02
C ALA A 253 9.65 13.66 11.33
N LEU A 254 8.43 13.12 11.45
CA LEU A 254 7.56 13.23 12.63
C LEU A 254 7.62 11.99 13.53
N LYS A 255 8.56 11.07 13.28
CA LYS A 255 8.82 9.93 14.17
C LYS A 255 9.00 10.49 15.58
N ASP A 256 8.34 9.93 16.59
CA ASP A 256 8.47 10.37 17.98
C ASP A 256 7.90 11.76 18.33
N PHE A 257 7.33 12.50 17.36
CA PHE A 257 6.67 13.80 17.58
C PHE A 257 5.19 13.67 18.00
N ASP A 258 4.61 12.48 17.84
CA ASP A 258 3.20 12.16 18.09
C ASP A 258 2.20 13.21 17.55
N PRO A 259 2.16 13.43 16.22
CA PRO A 259 1.21 14.38 15.64
C PRO A 259 -0.23 13.87 15.78
N SER A 260 -1.19 14.79 15.96
CA SER A 260 -2.61 14.45 15.75
C SER A 260 -2.92 14.24 14.26
N PRO A 261 -4.00 13.53 13.90
CA PRO A 261 -4.39 13.35 12.49
C PRO A 261 -4.58 14.68 11.75
N ASP A 262 -5.15 15.68 12.42
CA ASP A 262 -5.40 17.00 11.83
C ASP A 262 -4.11 17.80 11.67
N GLU A 263 -3.19 17.75 12.64
CA GLU A 263 -1.87 18.37 12.51
C GLU A 263 -1.08 17.74 11.36
N PHE A 264 -1.08 16.41 11.24
CA PHE A 264 -0.42 15.73 10.13
C PHE A 264 -1.02 16.14 8.78
N ARG A 265 -2.36 16.19 8.67
CA ARG A 265 -3.04 16.61 7.45
C ARG A 265 -2.68 18.04 7.06
N GLN A 266 -2.63 18.97 8.02
CA GLN A 266 -2.23 20.35 7.77
C GLN A 266 -0.77 20.46 7.32
N LEU A 267 0.13 19.74 7.99
CA LEU A 267 1.55 19.67 7.60
C LEU A 267 1.73 19.11 6.20
N PHE A 268 0.98 18.05 5.86
CA PHE A 268 0.99 17.47 4.51
C PHE A 268 0.54 18.49 3.47
N ARG A 269 -0.60 19.17 3.67
CA ARG A 269 -1.08 20.22 2.75
C ARG A 269 -0.07 21.35 2.58
N ALA A 270 0.63 21.71 3.66
CA ALA A 270 1.62 22.76 3.66
C ALA A 270 2.93 22.37 2.93
N ALA A 271 3.30 21.09 2.95
CA ALA A 271 4.56 20.59 2.41
C ALA A 271 4.44 19.99 1.00
N ASP A 272 3.31 19.36 0.64
CA ASP A 272 3.21 18.49 -0.54
C ASP A 272 3.58 19.18 -1.86
N ALA A 273 3.02 20.35 -2.15
CA ALA A 273 3.35 21.07 -3.38
C ALA A 273 4.82 21.49 -3.45
N ILE A 274 5.41 21.85 -2.30
CA ILE A 274 6.81 22.28 -2.20
C ILE A 274 7.74 21.07 -2.37
N ASP A 275 7.43 19.94 -1.74
CA ASP A 275 8.20 18.71 -1.81
C ASP A 275 8.21 18.14 -3.25
N GLN A 276 7.09 18.24 -3.97
CA GLN A 276 7.03 17.86 -5.40
C GLN A 276 7.95 18.75 -6.26
N GLU A 277 7.96 20.06 -6.04
CA GLU A 277 8.83 20.99 -6.77
C GLU A 277 10.31 20.71 -6.45
N LEU A 278 10.64 20.51 -5.17
CA LEU A 278 11.99 20.16 -4.72
C LEU A 278 12.54 18.89 -5.38
N ILE A 279 11.72 17.84 -5.49
CA ILE A 279 12.13 16.59 -6.15
C ILE A 279 12.32 16.81 -7.66
N SER A 280 11.45 17.61 -8.30
CA SER A 280 11.55 17.88 -9.74
C SER A 280 12.85 18.58 -10.14
N ILE A 281 13.43 19.40 -9.25
CA ILE A 281 14.69 20.12 -9.46
C ILE A 281 15.88 19.47 -8.75
N ALA A 282 15.74 18.27 -8.18
CA ALA A 282 16.76 17.65 -7.33
C ALA A 282 18.10 17.46 -8.04
N ASN A 283 18.08 17.08 -9.33
CA ASN A 283 19.27 16.83 -10.13
C ASN A 283 19.80 18.07 -10.87
N SER A 284 19.08 19.19 -10.82
CA SER A 284 19.54 20.40 -11.49
C SER A 284 20.69 21.04 -10.73
N THR A 285 21.79 21.30 -11.43
CA THR A 285 23.04 21.87 -10.88
C THR A 285 23.24 23.33 -11.28
N ASP A 286 22.32 23.92 -12.04
CA ASP A 286 22.43 25.31 -12.44
C ASP A 286 22.25 26.26 -11.23
N PRO A 287 22.95 27.42 -11.21
CA PRO A 287 22.88 28.34 -10.09
C PRO A 287 21.48 28.86 -9.75
N ALA A 288 20.56 28.91 -10.73
CA ALA A 288 19.19 29.35 -10.50
C ALA A 288 18.38 28.27 -9.77
N SER A 289 18.49 27.00 -10.15
CA SER A 289 17.86 25.87 -9.45
C SER A 289 18.40 25.68 -8.04
N LEU A 290 19.70 25.93 -7.80
CA LEU A 290 20.25 25.90 -6.44
C LEU A 290 19.62 26.97 -5.55
N ARG A 291 19.48 28.21 -6.04
CA ARG A 291 18.78 29.28 -5.31
C ARG A 291 17.32 28.93 -5.09
N ARG A 292 16.64 28.43 -6.13
CA ARG A 292 15.24 28.02 -6.04
C ARG A 292 15.02 26.92 -5.01
N ARG A 293 15.94 25.95 -4.91
CA ARG A 293 15.91 24.90 -3.89
C ARG A 293 16.00 25.48 -2.48
N GLN A 294 16.94 26.39 -2.24
CA GLN A 294 17.08 27.07 -0.95
C GLN A 294 15.82 27.88 -0.59
N GLU A 295 15.23 28.58 -1.55
CA GLU A 295 13.97 29.31 -1.37
C GLU A 295 12.81 28.37 -0.99
N LEU A 296 12.69 27.24 -1.68
CA LEU A 296 11.65 26.23 -1.41
C LEU A 296 11.84 25.55 -0.06
N GLU A 297 13.08 25.24 0.33
CA GLU A 297 13.41 24.69 1.65
C GLU A 297 13.05 25.68 2.76
N ALA A 298 13.43 26.95 2.62
CA ALA A 298 13.08 28.01 3.56
C ALA A 298 11.56 28.24 3.64
N LEU A 299 10.87 28.20 2.49
CA LEU A 299 9.42 28.31 2.43
C LEU A 299 8.74 27.13 3.14
N ARG A 300 9.22 25.90 2.91
CA ARG A 300 8.73 24.69 3.57
C ARG A 300 8.88 24.80 5.08
N GLU A 301 10.04 25.23 5.54
CA GLU A 301 10.33 25.41 6.96
C GLU A 301 9.41 26.46 7.60
N THR A 302 9.22 27.58 6.92
CA THR A 302 8.30 28.65 7.35
C THR A 302 6.87 28.13 7.46
N LYS A 303 6.39 27.39 6.45
CA LYS A 303 5.05 26.80 6.43
C LYS A 303 4.83 25.78 7.54
N ILE A 304 5.84 24.96 7.84
CA ILE A 304 5.79 24.01 8.97
C ILE A 304 5.75 24.77 10.30
N ALA A 305 6.55 25.82 10.46
CA ALA A 305 6.54 26.65 11.67
C ALA A 305 5.19 27.35 11.90
N GLU A 306 4.60 27.92 10.84
CA GLU A 306 3.27 28.52 10.87
C GLU A 306 2.18 27.52 11.28
N THR A 307 2.26 26.28 10.75
CA THR A 307 1.26 25.24 10.99
C THR A 307 1.33 24.68 12.41
N LEU A 308 2.54 24.49 12.95
CA LEU A 308 2.74 23.94 14.30
C LEU A 308 2.59 24.98 15.40
N GLY A 309 2.90 26.24 15.11
CA GLY A 309 3.10 27.26 16.12
C GLY A 309 4.44 27.13 16.86
N PRO A 310 4.83 28.16 17.63
CA PRO A 310 6.21 28.32 18.10
C PRO A 310 6.71 27.20 19.02
N ASP A 311 5.88 26.75 19.97
CA ASP A 311 6.30 25.74 20.95
C ASP A 311 6.36 24.33 20.35
N ARG A 312 5.36 23.93 19.55
CA ARG A 312 5.39 22.66 18.84
C ARG A 312 6.49 22.62 17.78
N TYR A 313 6.76 23.74 17.09
CA TYR A 313 7.86 23.82 16.14
C TYR A 313 9.23 23.66 16.83
N ARG A 314 9.41 24.19 18.05
CA ARG A 314 10.62 23.95 18.85
C ARG A 314 10.80 22.46 19.15
N LEU A 315 9.73 21.77 19.53
CA LEU A 315 9.76 20.31 19.74
C LEU A 315 10.05 19.55 18.45
N TYR A 316 9.48 19.98 17.33
CA TYR A 316 9.74 19.39 16.01
C TYR A 316 11.22 19.48 15.64
N LYS A 317 11.84 20.65 15.83
CA LYS A 317 13.28 20.84 15.60
C LYS A 317 14.15 20.02 16.55
N LEU A 318 13.79 19.99 17.83
CA LEU A 318 14.50 19.20 18.82
C LEU A 318 14.46 17.71 18.46
N ASN A 319 13.32 17.22 17.98
CA ASN A 319 13.16 15.85 17.56
C ASN A 319 13.93 15.50 16.26
N GLN A 320 14.34 16.48 15.47
CA GLN A 320 15.24 16.25 14.33
C GLN A 320 16.72 16.18 14.72
N ASP A 321 17.08 16.59 15.93
CA ASP A 321 18.45 16.57 16.41
C ASP A 321 18.88 15.12 16.74
N PRO A 322 19.94 14.58 16.10
CA PRO A 322 20.45 13.25 16.41
C PRO A 322 20.85 13.07 17.88
N LEU A 323 21.29 14.13 18.56
CA LEU A 323 21.65 14.06 19.98
C LEU A 323 20.40 13.88 20.85
N PHE A 324 19.29 14.52 20.49
CA PHE A 324 18.03 14.36 21.22
C PHE A 324 17.45 12.96 21.05
N GLN A 325 17.53 12.41 19.83
CA GLN A 325 17.11 11.02 19.56
C GLN A 325 17.91 10.01 20.39
N ARG A 326 19.24 10.16 20.43
CA ARG A 326 20.11 9.33 21.28
C ARG A 326 19.78 9.45 22.77
N ALA A 327 19.51 10.66 23.26
CA ALA A 327 19.11 10.88 24.64
C ALA A 327 17.77 10.19 24.96
N LYS A 328 16.80 10.23 24.03
CA LYS A 328 15.50 9.55 24.16
C LYS A 328 15.66 8.03 24.19
N GLU A 329 16.43 7.46 23.26
CA GLU A 329 16.74 6.02 23.22
C GLU A 329 17.44 5.55 24.49
N THR A 330 18.40 6.35 24.99
CA THR A 330 19.11 6.07 26.24
C THR A 330 18.16 6.07 27.42
N ALA A 331 17.28 7.07 27.53
CA ALA A 331 16.28 7.15 28.59
C ALA A 331 15.29 5.96 28.56
N LEU A 332 14.80 5.59 27.37
CA LEU A 332 13.89 4.46 27.19
C LEU A 332 14.55 3.13 27.65
N ARG A 333 15.79 2.90 27.22
CA ARG A 333 16.56 1.67 27.49
C ARG A 333 16.79 1.45 28.98
N ILE A 334 17.14 2.49 29.71
CA ILE A 334 17.38 2.40 31.16
C ILE A 334 16.10 2.50 32.01
N GLY A 335 14.95 2.79 31.38
CA GLY A 335 13.67 3.02 32.06
C GLY A 335 13.62 4.33 32.84
N ALA A 336 14.34 5.36 32.38
CA ALA A 336 14.33 6.69 32.99
C ALA A 336 13.02 7.44 32.66
N PRO A 337 12.58 8.37 33.53
CA PRO A 337 11.38 9.14 33.28
C PRO A 337 11.55 10.06 32.06
N PRO A 338 10.45 10.41 31.34
CA PRO A 338 10.51 11.27 30.16
C PRO A 338 11.15 12.64 30.42
N GLU A 339 11.06 13.17 31.65
CA GLU A 339 11.70 14.44 32.01
C GLU A 339 13.24 14.37 31.97
N ALA A 340 13.83 13.18 32.13
CA ALA A 340 15.29 13.00 32.08
C ALA A 340 15.85 13.20 30.67
N VAL A 341 15.04 13.04 29.61
CA VAL A 341 15.48 13.15 28.21
C VAL A 341 16.08 14.53 27.91
N VAL A 342 15.44 15.61 28.37
CA VAL A 342 15.93 16.97 28.14
C VAL A 342 17.26 17.20 28.87
N THR A 343 17.40 16.67 30.08
CA THR A 343 18.64 16.79 30.87
C THR A 343 19.78 16.00 30.25
N LEU A 344 19.52 14.77 29.81
CA LEU A 344 20.50 13.95 29.07
C LEU A 344 20.93 14.62 27.77
N TYR A 345 19.97 15.16 27.01
CA TYR A 345 20.25 15.92 25.80
C TYR A 345 21.17 17.12 26.07
N ASN A 346 20.89 17.91 27.10
CA ASN A 346 21.74 19.05 27.45
C ASN A 346 23.16 18.62 27.83
N ILE A 347 23.32 17.54 28.62
CA ILE A 347 24.63 16.99 28.97
C ILE A 347 25.39 16.55 27.71
N ASP A 348 24.74 15.82 26.81
CA ASP A 348 25.36 15.36 25.57
C ASP A 348 25.73 16.53 24.65
N ARG A 349 24.88 17.56 24.58
CA ARG A 349 25.15 18.77 23.79
C ARG A 349 26.35 19.55 24.31
N GLU A 350 26.42 19.81 25.62
CA GLU A 350 27.57 20.51 26.22
C GLU A 350 28.86 19.68 26.07
N THR A 351 28.78 18.36 26.22
CA THR A 351 29.94 17.48 25.99
C THR A 351 30.43 17.55 24.55
N GLU A 352 29.52 17.52 23.56
CA GLU A 352 29.89 17.63 22.14
C GLU A 352 30.51 18.99 21.80
N LEU A 353 30.01 20.08 22.39
CA LEU A 353 30.62 21.41 22.24
C LEU A 353 32.05 21.44 22.78
N GLU A 354 32.29 20.84 23.95
CA GLU A 354 33.63 20.78 24.54
C GLU A 354 34.57 19.86 23.73
N ARG A 355 34.09 18.71 23.26
CA ARG A 355 34.86 17.82 22.38
C ARG A 355 35.27 18.53 21.10
N ARG A 356 34.36 19.29 20.47
CA ARG A 356 34.67 20.10 19.28
C ARG A 356 35.70 21.18 19.58
N ARG A 357 35.61 21.83 20.74
CA ARG A 357 36.59 22.82 21.19
C ARG A 357 37.98 22.21 21.34
N ILE A 358 38.10 21.07 22.03
CA ILE A 358 39.36 20.35 22.24
C ILE A 358 39.98 19.93 20.90
N LEU A 359 39.17 19.39 19.98
CA LEU A 359 39.63 18.97 18.65
C LEU A 359 40.00 20.12 17.72
N ALA A 360 39.36 21.29 17.88
CA ALA A 360 39.67 22.49 17.10
C ALA A 360 40.87 23.28 17.68
N ASP A 361 41.33 22.93 18.88
CA ASP A 361 42.48 23.59 19.51
C ASP A 361 43.80 23.03 18.94
N ASN A 362 44.41 23.82 18.06
CA ASN A 362 45.69 23.49 17.42
C ASN A 362 46.90 23.67 18.36
N THR A 363 46.70 24.13 19.60
CA THR A 363 47.78 24.28 20.59
C THR A 363 48.05 23.00 21.38
N LEU A 364 47.10 22.06 21.37
CA LEU A 364 47.22 20.77 22.06
C LEU A 364 47.87 19.73 21.15
N THR A 365 48.76 18.92 21.71
CA THR A 365 49.28 17.73 21.03
C THR A 365 48.21 16.64 20.92
N PRO A 366 48.33 15.67 19.99
CA PRO A 366 47.37 14.57 19.87
C PRO A 366 47.18 13.77 21.17
N ASP A 367 48.25 13.61 21.96
CA ASP A 367 48.19 12.90 23.25
C ASP A 367 47.46 13.72 24.33
N GLU A 368 47.66 15.04 24.35
CA GLU A 368 46.93 15.95 25.25
C GLU A 368 45.45 16.05 24.85
N GLN A 369 45.15 16.10 23.55
CA GLN A 369 43.78 16.04 23.03
C GLN A 369 43.09 14.75 23.47
N ALA A 370 43.76 13.60 23.35
CA ALA A 370 43.22 12.31 23.81
C ALA A 370 42.93 12.34 25.32
N LEU A 371 43.83 12.89 26.14
CA LEU A 371 43.66 12.99 27.59
C LEU A 371 42.44 13.87 27.95
N HIS A 372 42.33 15.06 27.36
CA HIS A 372 41.19 15.96 27.58
C HIS A 372 39.86 15.36 27.11
N LEU A 373 39.85 14.62 26.00
CA LEU A 373 38.65 13.90 25.57
C LEU A 373 38.24 12.82 26.58
N THR A 374 39.19 12.09 27.18
CA THR A 374 38.87 11.12 28.23
C THR A 374 38.34 11.78 29.51
N GLU A 375 38.80 12.99 29.84
CA GLU A 375 38.30 13.76 30.97
C GLU A 375 36.87 14.24 30.72
N ALA A 376 36.59 14.80 29.54
CA ALA A 376 35.24 15.20 29.14
C ALA A 376 34.26 14.01 29.17
N ASP A 377 34.69 12.83 28.71
CA ASP A 377 33.86 11.62 28.76
C ASP A 377 33.59 11.16 30.20
N LYS A 378 34.57 11.29 31.12
CA LYS A 378 34.38 11.00 32.55
C LYS A 378 33.41 12.00 33.20
N GLU A 379 33.51 13.28 32.88
CA GLU A 379 32.60 14.32 33.38
C GLU A 379 31.17 14.12 32.90
N ARG A 380 31.00 13.74 31.63
CA ARG A 380 29.73 13.33 31.06
C ARG A 380 29.09 12.19 31.85
N LEU A 381 29.83 11.09 32.06
CA LEU A 381 29.33 9.93 32.82
C LEU A 381 28.96 10.30 34.27
N ASN A 382 29.76 11.15 34.92
CA ASN A 382 29.46 11.64 36.26
C ASN A 382 28.18 12.48 36.31
N SER A 383 27.96 13.31 35.28
CA SER A 383 26.75 14.14 35.16
C SER A 383 25.51 13.29 34.92
N ILE A 384 25.61 12.30 34.02
CA ILE A 384 24.56 11.32 33.75
C ILE A 384 24.21 10.54 35.02
N ARG A 385 25.21 10.09 35.80
CA ARG A 385 25.00 9.39 37.07
C ARG A 385 24.23 10.24 38.10
N LYS A 386 24.54 11.53 38.21
CA LYS A 386 23.84 12.45 39.12
C LYS A 386 22.36 12.63 38.75
N VAL A 387 22.04 12.59 37.46
CA VAL A 387 20.68 12.82 36.94
C VAL A 387 19.82 11.56 37.04
N LEU A 388 20.38 10.40 36.71
CA LEU A 388 19.63 9.14 36.61
C LEU A 388 19.60 8.32 37.91
N GLY A 389 20.51 8.60 38.83
CA GLY A 389 20.71 7.76 40.03
C GLY A 389 21.50 6.48 39.72
N GLU A 390 21.92 5.80 40.79
CA GLU A 390 22.90 4.71 40.72
C GLU A 390 22.36 3.47 39.96
N GLU A 391 21.06 3.17 40.07
CA GLU A 391 20.45 2.00 39.45
C GLU A 391 20.35 2.12 37.92
N ALA A 392 19.86 3.26 37.42
CA ALA A 392 19.78 3.52 35.98
C ALA A 392 21.18 3.70 35.36
N PHE A 393 22.14 4.26 36.11
CA PHE A 393 23.53 4.33 35.67
C PHE A 393 24.21 2.95 35.59
N ARG A 394 23.92 2.03 36.52
CA ARG A 394 24.40 0.64 36.42
C ARG A 394 23.86 -0.06 35.18
N LYS A 395 22.58 0.13 34.84
CA LYS A 395 22.00 -0.42 33.60
C LYS A 395 22.71 0.11 32.35
N LEU A 396 23.02 1.42 32.33
CA LEU A 396 23.79 2.04 31.26
C LEU A 396 25.19 1.41 31.09
N GLN A 397 25.87 1.09 32.20
CA GLN A 397 27.19 0.45 32.15
C GLN A 397 27.15 -1.00 31.70
N THR A 398 26.11 -1.76 32.08
CA THR A 398 25.98 -3.17 31.71
C THR A 398 25.62 -3.38 30.24
N GLU A 399 24.92 -2.42 29.62
CA GLU A 399 24.42 -2.55 28.25
C GLU A 399 25.31 -1.88 27.20
N GLY A 400 26.32 -1.10 27.62
CA GLY A 400 27.29 -0.44 26.72
C GLY A 400 26.74 0.81 26.00
N PRO A 401 27.61 1.61 25.36
CA PRO A 401 27.18 2.75 24.55
C PRO A 401 26.33 2.28 23.36
N PRO A 402 25.39 3.13 22.87
CA PRO A 402 24.63 2.85 21.65
C PRO A 402 25.51 2.67 20.41
#